data_AF-A0A6P0TDN8-F1
#
_entry.id   AF-A0A6P0TDN8-F1
#
_cell.length_a   1.000
_cell.length_b   1.000
_cell.length_c   1.000
_cell.angle_alpha   90.00
_cell.angle_beta   90.00
_cell.angle_gamma   90.00
#
_symmetry.space_group_name_H-M   'P 1'
#
loop_
_entity.id
_entity.type
_entity.pdbx_description
1 polymer ?
#
loop_
_entity_poly.entity_id
_entity_poly.type
_entity_poly.pdbx_seq_one_letter_code
_entity_poly.pdbx_strand_id
1 'polypeptide(L)'
;MKPEHPEQSISAPGKVEPGKIQPEKLEPEKLEPEKTADGSYTFFSSQFNEAFHSRQGARLEAEQKFVGPAQLAKLAAGTTVCLIDVCYGLGYNTAAALDT
;
A
#
# COMPACT_ATOMS: atom_id res chain seq x y z
N MET A 1 -10.09 -18.64 33.56
CA MET A 1 -10.21 -17.33 32.90
C MET A 1 -9.53 -17.42 31.54
N LYS A 2 -10.30 -17.48 30.46
CA LYS A 2 -9.80 -17.34 29.08
C LYS A 2 -10.26 -15.98 28.56
N PRO A 3 -9.45 -15.24 27.79
CA PRO A 3 -9.83 -13.94 27.26
C PRO A 3 -10.88 -14.12 26.17
N GLU A 4 -11.95 -13.32 26.25
CA GLU A 4 -12.98 -13.22 25.22
C GLU A 4 -12.41 -12.45 24.02
N HIS A 5 -12.48 -13.04 22.83
CA HIS A 5 -12.23 -12.32 21.59
C HIS A 5 -13.52 -11.61 21.17
N PRO A 6 -13.52 -10.29 20.91
CA PRO A 6 -14.69 -9.63 20.37
C PRO A 6 -14.88 -10.04 18.90
N GLU A 7 -16.00 -10.69 18.60
CA GLU A 7 -16.49 -10.85 17.23
C GLU A 7 -16.71 -9.46 16.62
N GLN A 8 -15.89 -9.09 15.64
CA GLN A 8 -16.13 -7.89 14.85
C GLN A 8 -17.21 -8.21 13.81
N SER A 9 -18.39 -7.60 13.99
CA SER A 9 -19.47 -7.62 13.01
C SER A 9 -19.01 -6.92 11.74
N ILE A 10 -18.78 -7.69 10.67
CA ILE A 10 -18.59 -7.13 9.33
C ILE A 10 -19.91 -6.51 8.86
N SER A 11 -20.00 -5.17 8.85
CA SER A 11 -21.09 -4.48 8.17
C SER A 11 -20.89 -4.62 6.65
N ALA A 12 -21.91 -5.10 5.95
CA ALA A 12 -21.88 -5.22 4.49
C ALA A 12 -21.55 -3.88 3.82
N PRO A 13 -20.82 -3.87 2.68
CA PRO A 13 -20.57 -2.64 1.95
C PRO A 13 -21.91 -2.05 1.49
N GLY A 14 -22.14 -0.78 1.80
CA GLY A 14 -23.33 -0.05 1.37
C GLY A 14 -23.47 -0.10 -0.14
N LYS A 15 -24.68 -0.41 -0.63
CA LYS A 15 -24.99 -0.49 -2.05
C LYS A 15 -24.94 0.92 -2.64
N VAL A 16 -23.99 1.21 -3.54
CA VAL A 16 -23.89 2.50 -4.22
C VAL A 16 -24.72 2.44 -5.51
N GLU A 17 -25.73 3.31 -5.62
CA GLU A 17 -26.55 3.42 -6.83
C GLU A 17 -25.89 4.34 -7.88
N PRO A 18 -25.83 3.94 -9.16
CA PRO A 18 -25.20 4.74 -10.20
C PRO A 18 -26.13 5.89 -10.62
N GLY A 19 -25.78 7.13 -10.24
CA GLY A 19 -26.51 8.32 -10.72
C GLY A 19 -26.51 9.56 -9.83
N LYS A 20 -25.88 9.53 -8.65
CA LYS A 20 -25.75 10.71 -7.78
C LYS A 20 -24.32 10.91 -7.29
N ILE A 21 -23.37 11.11 -8.20
CA ILE A 21 -22.09 11.70 -7.78
C ILE A 21 -22.31 13.22 -7.73
N GLN A 22 -22.82 13.69 -6.60
CA GLN A 22 -22.56 15.07 -6.20
C GLN A 22 -21.06 15.12 -5.89
N PRO A 23 -20.29 16.12 -6.34
CA PRO A 23 -18.93 16.30 -5.88
C PRO A 23 -19.03 16.67 -4.40
N GLU A 24 -19.11 15.67 -3.53
CA GLU A 24 -18.81 15.85 -2.13
C GLU A 24 -17.44 16.50 -2.09
N LYS A 25 -17.38 17.63 -1.39
CA LYS A 25 -16.16 18.38 -1.12
C LYS A 25 -15.18 17.39 -0.49
N LEU A 26 -14.26 16.83 -1.28
CA LEU A 26 -13.22 15.93 -0.79
C LEU A 26 -12.35 16.76 0.15
N GLU A 27 -12.65 16.70 1.45
CA GLU A 27 -11.74 17.18 2.46
C GLU A 27 -10.46 16.33 2.34
N PRO A 28 -9.27 16.93 2.35
CA PRO A 28 -8.03 16.18 2.20
C PRO A 28 -7.93 15.14 3.31
N GLU A 29 -7.71 13.89 2.91
CA GLU A 29 -7.59 12.78 3.83
C GLU A 29 -6.44 13.01 4.82
N LYS A 30 -6.68 12.76 6.10
CA LYS A 30 -5.65 12.83 7.13
C LYS A 30 -4.80 11.56 7.09
N LEU A 31 -3.59 11.69 6.56
CA LEU A 31 -2.57 10.65 6.57
C LEU A 31 -1.60 10.85 7.73
N GLU A 32 -1.35 9.80 8.51
CA GLU A 32 -0.44 9.83 9.65
C GLU A 32 0.83 9.03 9.34
N PRO A 33 2.04 9.62 9.46
CA PRO A 33 3.27 8.88 9.25
C PRO A 33 3.49 7.88 10.41
N GLU A 34 3.70 6.61 10.07
CA GLU A 34 4.05 5.54 11.00
C GLU A 34 5.43 4.98 10.64
N LYS A 35 6.28 4.77 11.64
CA LYS A 35 7.55 4.04 11.45
C LYS A 35 7.27 2.54 11.47
N THR A 36 7.85 1.81 10.52
CA THR A 36 7.70 0.34 10.40
C THR A 36 8.86 -0.40 11.08
N ALA A 37 8.76 -1.72 11.20
CA ALA A 37 9.75 -2.53 11.91
C ALA A 37 11.13 -2.62 11.22
N ASP A 38 11.20 -2.50 9.89
CA ASP A 38 12.47 -2.43 9.15
C ASP A 38 13.13 -1.04 9.18
N GLY A 39 12.51 -0.07 9.88
CA GLY A 39 13.00 1.29 10.02
C GLY A 39 12.55 2.26 8.92
N SER A 40 11.85 1.78 7.90
CA SER A 40 11.18 2.62 6.90
C SER A 40 9.91 3.29 7.46
N TYR A 41 9.23 4.09 6.64
CA TYR A 41 7.99 4.77 7.02
C TYR A 41 6.83 4.36 6.11
N THR A 42 5.63 4.40 6.65
CA THR A 42 4.37 4.24 5.92
C THR A 42 3.41 5.36 6.31
N PHE A 43 2.35 5.58 5.54
CA PHE A 43 1.22 6.41 5.96
C PHE A 43 0.06 5.50 6.37
N PHE A 44 -0.58 5.84 7.48
CA PHE A 44 -1.85 5.25 7.89
C PHE A 44 -3.01 6.16 7.48
N SER A 45 -3.99 5.55 6.83
CA SER A 45 -5.27 6.15 6.48
C SER A 45 -6.29 5.83 7.57
N SER A 46 -6.82 6.85 8.25
CA SER A 46 -7.96 6.66 9.15
C SER A 46 -9.26 6.36 8.39
N GLN A 47 -9.36 6.81 7.14
CA GLN A 47 -10.56 6.63 6.31
C GLN A 47 -10.73 5.18 5.87
N PHE A 48 -9.65 4.55 5.41
CA PHE A 48 -9.62 3.16 4.96
C PHE A 48 -9.23 2.19 6.08
N ASN A 49 -8.75 2.71 7.22
CA ASN A 49 -8.23 1.93 8.35
C ASN A 49 -7.07 1.01 7.92
N GLU A 50 -6.23 1.50 7.01
CA GLU A 50 -5.16 0.75 6.37
C GLU A 50 -3.88 1.58 6.29
N ALA A 51 -2.73 0.90 6.34
CA ALA A 51 -1.44 1.49 6.06
C ALA A 51 -1.07 1.26 4.59
N PHE A 52 -0.36 2.20 3.98
CA PHE A 52 0.06 2.10 2.57
C PHE A 52 0.96 0.89 2.32
N HIS A 53 1.80 0.57 3.31
CA HIS A 53 2.67 -0.59 3.35
C HIS A 53 2.55 -1.33 4.68
N SER A 54 2.98 -2.58 4.68
CA SER A 54 3.10 -3.45 5.85
C SER A 54 3.87 -2.79 6.99
N ARG A 55 3.33 -2.92 8.21
CA ARG A 55 4.02 -2.50 9.44
C ARG A 55 5.30 -3.29 9.72
N GLN A 56 5.50 -4.44 9.08
CA GLN A 56 6.79 -5.16 9.14
C GLN A 56 7.90 -4.39 8.42
N GLY A 57 7.58 -3.59 7.41
CA GLY A 57 8.57 -2.86 6.64
C GLY A 57 8.08 -2.48 5.25
N ALA A 58 8.08 -1.19 4.91
CA ALA A 58 7.71 -0.70 3.60
C ALA A 58 8.81 -1.00 2.56
N ARG A 59 10.09 -0.86 2.96
CA ARG A 59 11.22 -1.24 2.12
C ARG A 59 11.26 -2.76 1.92
N LEU A 60 11.15 -3.52 3.01
CA LEU A 60 11.15 -4.99 2.97
C LEU A 60 10.03 -5.53 2.08
N GLU A 61 8.83 -4.97 2.20
CA GLU A 61 7.70 -5.36 1.37
C GLU A 61 7.95 -5.09 -0.12
N ALA A 62 8.45 -3.89 -0.47
CA ALA A 62 8.76 -3.54 -1.86
C ALA A 62 9.78 -4.53 -2.47
N GLU A 63 10.85 -4.82 -1.75
CA GLU A 63 11.90 -5.74 -2.17
C GLU A 63 11.37 -7.18 -2.34
N GLN A 64 10.64 -7.70 -1.35
CA GLN A 64 10.27 -9.12 -1.33
C GLN A 64 9.03 -9.47 -2.12
N LYS A 65 8.02 -8.58 -2.16
CA LYS A 65 6.73 -8.88 -2.79
C LYS A 65 6.62 -8.38 -4.22
N PHE A 66 7.38 -7.34 -4.58
CA PHE A 66 7.27 -6.72 -5.91
C PHE A 66 8.56 -6.88 -6.72
N VAL A 67 9.69 -6.36 -6.24
CA VAL A 67 10.94 -6.30 -7.04
C VAL A 67 11.59 -7.67 -7.20
N GLY A 68 11.73 -8.43 -6.12
CA GLY A 68 12.31 -9.78 -6.14
C GLY A 68 11.61 -10.71 -7.14
N PRO A 69 10.26 -10.84 -7.09
CA PRO A 69 9.52 -11.63 -8.06
C PRO A 69 9.59 -11.11 -9.51
N ALA A 70 9.72 -9.79 -9.70
CA ALA A 70 9.80 -9.16 -11.01
C ALA A 70 11.11 -9.47 -11.77
N GLN A 71 12.18 -9.86 -11.05
CA GLN A 71 13.47 -10.27 -11.63
C GLN A 71 14.05 -9.24 -12.63
N LEU A 72 13.94 -7.95 -12.30
CA LEU A 72 14.26 -6.84 -13.22
C LEU A 72 15.71 -6.91 -13.75
N ALA A 73 16.70 -7.21 -12.90
CA ALA A 73 18.10 -7.35 -13.33
C ALA A 73 18.30 -8.43 -14.40
N LYS A 74 17.56 -9.54 -14.31
CA LYS A 74 17.61 -10.61 -15.32
C LYS A 74 16.96 -10.18 -16.62
N LEU A 75 15.86 -9.43 -16.56
CA LEU A 75 15.16 -8.91 -17.74
C LEU A 75 15.96 -7.80 -18.43
N ALA A 76 16.64 -6.96 -17.66
CA ALA A 76 17.45 -5.86 -18.17
C ALA A 76 18.77 -6.30 -18.83
N ALA A 77 19.16 -7.57 -18.69
CA ALA A 77 20.36 -8.12 -19.31
C ALA A 77 20.21 -8.19 -20.84
N GLY A 78 20.51 -7.09 -21.52
CA GLY A 78 20.54 -6.98 -22.97
C GLY A 78 19.33 -6.29 -23.61
N THR A 79 18.41 -5.73 -22.81
CA THR A 79 17.27 -4.96 -23.33
C THR A 79 16.85 -3.85 -22.36
N THR A 80 16.17 -2.85 -22.89
CA THR A 80 15.42 -1.89 -22.07
C THR A 80 14.20 -2.57 -21.47
N VAL A 81 13.99 -2.38 -20.17
CA VAL A 81 12.80 -2.81 -19.44
C VAL A 81 11.91 -1.59 -19.20
N CYS A 82 10.61 -1.74 -19.46
CA CYS A 82 9.60 -0.74 -19.12
C CYS A 82 8.76 -1.27 -17.96
N LEU A 83 8.67 -0.49 -16.88
CA LEU A 83 7.93 -0.84 -15.67
C LEU A 83 6.74 0.11 -15.50
N ILE A 84 5.59 -0.44 -15.08
CA ILE A 84 4.41 0.34 -14.69
C ILE A 84 4.24 0.19 -13.18
N ASP A 85 4.35 1.29 -12.44
CA ASP A 85 4.04 1.35 -11.02
C ASP A 85 2.63 1.91 -10.82
N VAL A 86 1.70 1.06 -10.39
CA VAL A 86 0.30 1.44 -10.17
C VAL A 86 0.15 1.86 -8.72
N CYS A 87 -0.30 3.10 -8.49
CA CYS A 87 -0.39 3.75 -7.18
C CYS A 87 0.98 4.07 -6.58
N TYR A 88 1.68 5.04 -7.19
CA TYR A 88 3.03 5.49 -6.77
C TYR A 88 3.18 5.68 -5.25
N GLY A 89 2.17 6.26 -4.58
CA GLY A 89 2.11 6.36 -3.13
C GLY A 89 3.38 7.01 -2.54
N LEU A 90 4.10 6.24 -1.72
CA LEU A 90 5.36 6.65 -1.08
C LEU A 90 6.61 6.39 -1.94
N GLY A 91 6.46 5.71 -3.07
CA GLY A 91 7.53 5.43 -4.03
C GLY A 91 8.45 4.27 -3.65
N TYR A 92 8.15 3.46 -2.63
CA TYR A 92 9.01 2.34 -2.22
C TYR A 92 9.21 1.30 -3.33
N ASN A 93 8.15 0.97 -4.08
CA ASN A 93 8.24 0.02 -5.20
C ASN A 93 9.17 0.54 -6.30
N THR A 94 8.95 1.78 -6.76
CA THR A 94 9.81 2.43 -7.74
C THR A 94 11.27 2.53 -7.26
N ALA A 95 11.50 2.97 -6.01
CA ALA A 95 12.85 3.11 -5.47
C ALA A 95 13.58 1.76 -5.40
N ALA A 96 12.93 0.71 -4.89
CA ALA A 96 13.50 -0.62 -4.83
C ALA A 96 13.76 -1.21 -6.23
N ALA A 97 12.90 -0.90 -7.22
CA ALA A 97 13.09 -1.33 -8.60
C ALA A 97 14.31 -0.67 -9.27
N LEU A 98 14.63 0.58 -8.91
CA LEU A 98 15.80 1.30 -9.43
C LEU A 98 17.11 0.89 -8.73
N ASP A 99 17.04 0.34 -7.53
CA ASP A 99 18.19 -0.14 -6.74
C ASP A 99 18.60 -1.60 -7.09
N THR A 100 17.99 -2.18 -8.13
CA THR A 100 18.23 -3.54 -8.64
C THR A 100 19.15 -3.56 -9.86
#